data_AF-A0A926DVK7-F1
#
_entry.id   AF-A0A926DVK7-F1
#
_cell.length_a   1.000
_cell.length_b   1.000
_cell.length_c   1.000
_cell.angle_alpha   90.00
_cell.angle_beta   90.00
_cell.angle_gamma   90.00
#
_symmetry.space_group_name_H-M   'P 1'
#
loop_
_entity.id
_entity.type
_entity.pdbx_description
1 polymer ?
#
loop_
_entity_poly.entity_id
_entity_poly.type
_entity_poly.pdbx_seq_one_letter_code
_entity_poly.pdbx_strand_id
1 'polypeptide(L)' 'MSEKSIDRLEAALLNFVERVTDGKTATSETEIAVLPEVAKVLVLIKIFNRDL' A
#
# COMPACT_ATOMS: atom_id res chain seq x y z
N MET A 1 13.01 12.08 -1.14
CA MET A 1 11.56 12.37 -0.99
C MET A 1 11.36 13.03 0.36
N SER A 2 10.42 13.96 0.52
CA SER A 2 10.09 14.47 1.85
C SER A 2 9.25 13.44 2.62
N GLU A 3 9.32 13.41 3.95
CA GLU A 3 8.51 12.53 4.81
C GLU A 3 7.01 12.60 4.45
N LYS A 4 6.50 13.82 4.20
CA LYS A 4 5.12 14.05 3.75
C LYS A 4 4.74 13.31 2.46
N SER A 5 5.69 13.09 1.55
CA SER A 5 5.45 12.30 0.33
C SER A 5 5.39 10.81 0.63
N ILE A 6 6.16 10.33 1.60
CA ILE A 6 6.17 8.93 2.03
C ILE A 6 4.86 8.61 2.77
N ASP A 7 4.41 9.48 3.68
CA ASP A 7 3.15 9.30 4.41
C ASP A 7 1.93 9.23 3.47
N ARG A 8 1.91 10.11 2.46
CA ARG A 8 0.84 10.12 1.44
C ARG A 8 0.85 8.84 0.61
N LEU A 9 2.03 8.34 0.26
CA LEU A 9 2.17 7.09 -0.47
C LEU A 9 1.72 5.91 0.39
N GLU A 10 2.14 5.84 1.65
CA GLU A 10 1.72 4.79 2.60
C GLU A 10 0.18 4.77 2.72
N ALA A 11 -0.43 5.93 2.96
CA ALA A 11 -1.89 6.04 3.08
C ALA A 11 -2.62 5.59 1.80
N ALA A 12 -2.10 5.95 0.62
CA ALA A 12 -2.70 5.53 -0.65
C ALA A 12 -2.63 4.01 -0.86
N LEU A 13 -1.50 3.39 -0.49
CA LEU A 13 -1.31 1.94 -0.60
C LEU A 13 -2.17 1.17 0.42
N LEU A 14 -2.31 1.67 1.64
CA LEU A 14 -3.21 1.08 2.64
C LEU A 14 -4.67 1.16 2.20
N ASN A 15 -5.12 2.34 1.72
CA ASN A 15 -6.47 2.51 1.17
C ASN A 15 -6.73 1.57 -0.02
N PHE A 16 -5.72 1.34 -0.86
CA PHE A 16 -5.82 0.39 -1.96
C PHE A 16 -6.07 -1.03 -1.44
N VAL A 17 -5.27 -1.51 -0.48
CA VAL A 17 -5.40 -2.84 0.11
C VAL A 17 -6.77 -3.01 0.79
N GLU A 18 -7.20 -2.02 1.58
CA GLU A 18 -8.51 -2.04 2.24
C GLU A 18 -9.64 -2.15 1.21
N ARG A 19 -9.64 -1.31 0.18
CA ARG A 19 -10.67 -1.35 -0.88
C ARG A 19 -10.72 -2.69 -1.60
N VAL A 20 -9.56 -3.27 -1.91
CA VAL A 20 -9.47 -4.56 -2.63
C VAL A 20 -9.93 -5.73 -1.75
N THR A 21 -9.75 -5.63 -0.43
CA THR A 21 -10.04 -6.72 0.50
C THR A 21 -11.39 -6.60 1.23
N ASP A 22 -12.09 -5.46 1.12
CA ASP A 22 -13.36 -5.24 1.84
C ASP A 22 -14.54 -6.07 1.31
N GLY A 23 -14.43 -6.64 0.11
CA GLY A 23 -15.45 -7.47 -0.54
C GLY A 23 -16.74 -6.74 -0.96
N LYS A 24 -16.81 -5.42 -0.75
CA LYS A 24 -17.92 -4.53 -1.12
C LYS A 24 -17.63 -3.77 -2.41
N THR A 25 -16.36 -3.57 -2.74
CA THR A 25 -15.95 -2.88 -3.96
C THR A 25 -15.71 -3.87 -5.10
N ALA A 26 -16.28 -3.60 -6.28
CA ALA A 26 -15.96 -4.36 -7.48
C ALA A 26 -14.45 -4.22 -7.76
N THR A 27 -13.75 -5.35 -7.74
CA THR A 27 -12.29 -5.39 -7.80
C THR A 27 -11.86 -6.32 -8.92
N SER A 28 -10.89 -5.89 -9.72
CA SER A 28 -10.36 -6.67 -10.83
C SER A 28 -9.36 -7.74 -10.38
N GLU A 29 -9.22 -8.80 -11.17
CA GLU A 29 -8.20 -9.85 -10.94
C GLU A 29 -6.78 -9.27 -10.89
N THR A 30 -6.50 -8.24 -11.69
CA THR A 30 -5.21 -7.52 -11.67
C THR A 30 -4.96 -6.83 -10.33
N GLU A 31 -5.97 -6.18 -9.75
CA GLU A 31 -5.83 -5.50 -8.46
C GLU A 31 -5.56 -6.49 -7.32
N ILE A 32 -6.15 -7.69 -7.40
CA ILE A 32 -5.87 -8.78 -6.46
C ILE A 32 -4.44 -9.32 -6.68
N ALA A 33 -4.04 -9.51 -7.94
CA ALA A 33 -2.75 -10.08 -8.30
C ALA A 33 -1.56 -9.22 -7.85
N VAL A 34 -1.73 -7.91 -7.73
CA VAL A 34 -0.67 -6.98 -7.30
C VAL A 34 -0.62 -6.75 -5.78
N LEU A 35 -1.53 -7.33 -5.00
CA LEU A 35 -1.50 -7.20 -3.53
C LEU A 35 -0.15 -7.63 -2.91
N PRO A 36 0.49 -8.73 -3.34
CA PRO A 36 1.80 -9.11 -2.81
C PRO A 36 2.88 -8.04 -3.07
N GLU A 37 2.86 -7.41 -4.24
CA GLU A 37 3.79 -6.33 -4.62
C GLU A 37 3.56 -5.09 -3.77
N VAL A 38 2.30 -4.72 -3.55
CA VAL A 38 1.93 -3.60 -2.67
C VAL A 38 2.40 -3.85 -1.24
N ALA A 39 2.23 -5.07 -0.73
CA ALA A 39 2.71 -5.46 0.60
C ALA A 39 4.24 -5.33 0.73
N LYS A 40 5.00 -5.75 -0.30
CA LYS A 40 6.47 -5.59 -0.32
C LYS A 40 6.86 -4.10 -0.21
N VAL A 41 6.18 -3.22 -0.94
CA VAL A 41 6.46 -1.78 -0.90
C VAL A 41 6.14 -1.19 0.47
N LEU A 42 5.00 -1.56 1.08
CA LEU A 42 4.64 -1.11 2.43
C LEU A 42 5.67 -1.54 3.49
N VAL A 43 6.19 -2.76 3.40
CA VAL A 43 7.25 -3.25 4.28
C VAL A 43 8.54 -2.43 4.09
N LEU A 44 8.93 -2.15 2.85
CA LEU A 44 10.11 -1.32 2.57
C LEU A 44 9.97 0.09 3.14
N ILE A 45 8.80 0.71 2.99
CA ILE A 45 8.50 2.02 3.58
C ILE A 45 8.64 1.96 5.11
N LYS A 46 8.09 0.93 5.76
CA LYS A 46 8.17 0.77 7.22
C LYS A 46 9.58 0.51 7.74
N ILE A 47 10.39 -0.27 7.01
CA ILE A 47 11.78 -0.51 7.37
C ILE A 47 12.57 0.80 7.25
N PHE A 48 12.43 1.51 6.13
CA PHE A 48 13.18 2.75 5.87
C PHE A 48 12.88 3.88 6.88
N ASN A 49 11.63 3.96 7.36
CA ASN A 49 11.21 4.94 8.38
C ASN A 49 11.53 4.54 9.83
N ARG A 50 11.98 3.30 10.08
CA ARG A 50 12.39 2.86 11.44
C ARG A 50 13.85 3.17 11.75
N ASP A 51 14.65 3.43 10.71
CA ASP A 51 16.10 3.70 10.78
C ASP A 51 16.46 5.19 10.62
N LEU A 52 15.45 6.08 10.54
CA LEU A 52 15.55 7.55 10.58
C LEU A 52 15.19 8.09 11.97
#